data_AF-A0A4V2NXJ8-F1
#
_entry.id   AF-A0A4V2NXJ8-F1
#
_cell.length_a   1.000
_cell.length_b   1.000
_cell.length_c   1.000
_cell.angle_alpha   90.00
_cell.angle_beta   90.00
_cell.angle_gamma   90.00
#
_symmetry.space_group_name_H-M   'P 1'
#
loop_
_entity.id
_entity.type
_entity.pdbx_description
1 polymer ?
#
loop_
_entity_poly.entity_id
_entity_poly.type
_entity_poly.pdbx_seq_one_letter_code
_entity_poly.pdbx_strand_id
1 'polypeptide(L)'
;MKLRVLAAIAVLVALLGLLARCPTSAGQLESDVRDLPGVLAVSAGEAEGDDAIPFMNIPKEVQVRMTASSTADQVFDVVSAYDDEGKNLNGVQITFRGRPHVAFYGQNVSHAMINDVVAARDDPGVRSYQMTGSADGFWLQMTVTPRPLAELVAAMEQRRAIPGSEDIDVSTALGRGVIWDPLNDNLAVTRARIDFALEMDEHVPLAGAAIGGRGPLALFVEDAQLSRAIAYVKRHRTAEMRRVLINPHGDPPW
;
A
#
# COMPACT_ATOMS: atom_id res chain seq x y z
N MET A 1 -19.71 -53.88 17.35
CA MET A 1 -20.73 -53.01 16.69
C MET A 1 -20.76 -51.58 17.21
N LYS A 2 -20.62 -51.31 18.53
CA LYS A 2 -20.73 -49.95 19.11
C LYS A 2 -19.63 -48.95 18.67
N LEU A 3 -18.41 -49.40 18.38
CA LEU A 3 -17.30 -48.52 17.98
C LEU A 3 -17.43 -47.93 16.55
N ARG A 4 -18.05 -48.68 15.62
CA ARG A 4 -18.23 -48.24 14.22
C ARG A 4 -19.34 -47.19 14.08
N VAL A 5 -20.32 -47.22 14.97
CA VAL A 5 -21.42 -46.22 15.01
C VAL A 5 -20.92 -44.88 15.56
N LEU A 6 -20.04 -44.88 16.57
CA LEU A 6 -19.44 -43.66 17.12
C LEU A 6 -18.51 -42.95 16.13
N ALA A 7 -17.72 -43.69 15.34
CA ALA A 7 -16.86 -43.12 14.30
C ALA A 7 -17.68 -42.49 13.15
N ALA A 8 -18.79 -43.12 12.75
CA ALA A 8 -19.68 -42.58 11.72
C ALA A 8 -20.40 -41.29 12.16
N ILE A 9 -20.77 -41.18 13.44
CA ILE A 9 -21.38 -39.97 14.00
C ILE A 9 -20.35 -38.83 14.09
N ALA A 10 -19.10 -39.11 14.49
CA ALA A 10 -18.04 -38.10 14.53
C ALA A 10 -17.70 -37.54 13.14
N VAL A 11 -17.66 -38.39 12.11
CA VAL A 11 -17.45 -37.96 10.71
C VAL A 11 -18.65 -37.16 10.19
N LEU A 12 -19.88 -37.53 10.54
CA LEU A 12 -21.08 -36.80 10.13
C LEU A 12 -21.17 -35.42 10.80
N VAL A 13 -20.80 -35.31 12.09
CA VAL A 13 -20.74 -34.02 12.81
C VAL A 13 -19.62 -33.13 12.28
N ALA A 14 -18.46 -33.69 11.91
CA ALA A 14 -17.39 -32.95 11.24
C ALA A 14 -17.81 -32.48 9.83
N LEU A 15 -18.51 -33.31 9.05
CA LEU A 15 -19.06 -32.92 7.74
C LEU A 15 -20.17 -31.86 7.86
N LEU A 16 -21.03 -31.96 8.87
CA LEU A 16 -22.09 -30.96 9.13
C LEU A 16 -21.50 -29.63 9.62
N GLY A 17 -20.39 -29.65 10.37
CA GLY A 17 -19.66 -28.45 10.77
C GLY A 17 -19.00 -27.71 9.60
N LEU A 18 -18.53 -28.45 8.58
CA LEU A 18 -17.97 -27.88 7.35
C LEU A 18 -19.05 -27.31 6.41
N LEU A 19 -20.28 -27.82 6.44
CA LEU A 19 -21.40 -27.37 5.61
C LEU A 19 -22.25 -26.26 6.25
N ALA A 20 -22.01 -25.92 7.53
CA ALA A 20 -22.75 -24.91 8.27
C ALA A 20 -21.98 -23.59 8.49
N ARG A 21 -20.93 -23.32 7.71
CA ARG A 21 -20.36 -21.95 7.64
C ARG A 21 -21.33 -21.07 6.86
N CYS A 22 -22.36 -20.58 7.56
CA CYS A 22 -23.16 -19.47 7.04
C CYS A 22 -22.22 -18.30 6.73
N PRO A 23 -22.35 -17.66 5.57
CA PRO A 23 -21.53 -16.50 5.24
C PRO A 23 -21.74 -15.43 6.31
N THR A 24 -20.64 -14.87 6.82
CA THR A 24 -20.68 -13.83 7.85
C THR A 24 -21.51 -12.65 7.33
N SER A 25 -22.54 -12.27 8.07
CA SER A 25 -23.39 -11.15 7.69
C SER A 25 -22.66 -9.82 7.88
N ALA A 26 -23.06 -8.78 7.13
CA ALA A 26 -22.53 -7.43 7.31
C ALA A 26 -22.69 -6.93 8.76
N GLY A 27 -23.84 -7.19 9.38
CA GLY A 27 -24.09 -6.83 10.78
C GLY A 27 -23.16 -7.55 11.76
N GLN A 28 -22.78 -8.80 11.49
CA GLN A 28 -21.79 -9.51 12.32
C GLN A 28 -20.41 -8.87 12.16
N LEU A 29 -19.97 -8.63 10.92
CA LEU A 29 -18.68 -7.97 10.65
C LEU A 29 -18.57 -6.61 11.35
N GLU A 30 -19.63 -5.81 11.32
CA GLU A 30 -19.68 -4.53 12.04
C GLU A 30 -19.61 -4.73 13.56
N SER A 31 -20.34 -5.70 14.11
CA SER A 31 -20.37 -5.94 15.55
C SER A 31 -19.03 -6.42 16.12
N ASP A 32 -18.20 -7.08 15.31
CA ASP A 32 -16.91 -7.63 15.74
C ASP A 32 -15.93 -6.54 16.22
N VAL A 33 -16.03 -5.31 15.68
CA VAL A 33 -15.09 -4.22 15.99
C VAL A 33 -15.73 -2.95 16.52
N ARG A 34 -17.05 -2.80 16.47
CA ARG A 34 -17.76 -1.55 16.81
C ARG A 34 -17.41 -1.02 18.21
N ASP A 35 -17.21 -1.93 19.16
CA ASP A 35 -16.94 -1.59 20.56
C ASP A 35 -15.43 -1.57 20.89
N LEU A 36 -14.55 -1.75 19.90
CA LEU A 36 -13.11 -1.70 20.12
C LEU A 36 -12.63 -0.27 20.40
N PRO A 37 -11.63 -0.09 21.29
CA PRO A 37 -11.09 1.23 21.61
C PRO A 37 -10.61 1.99 20.38
N GLY A 38 -11.00 3.26 20.29
CA GLY A 38 -10.62 4.14 19.20
C GLY A 38 -11.43 3.97 17.91
N VAL A 39 -12.36 3.01 17.82
CA VAL A 39 -13.32 2.92 16.70
C VAL A 39 -14.42 3.97 16.87
N LEU A 40 -14.70 4.72 15.80
CA LEU A 40 -15.74 5.76 15.75
C LEU A 40 -16.96 5.33 14.93
N ALA A 41 -16.73 4.58 13.87
CA ALA A 41 -17.75 4.02 13.01
C ALA A 41 -17.20 2.82 12.27
N VAL A 42 -18.07 1.87 11.95
CA VAL A 42 -17.79 0.73 11.09
C VAL A 42 -18.98 0.51 10.18
N SER A 43 -18.72 0.21 8.92
CA SER A 43 -19.75 -0.18 7.95
C SER A 43 -19.22 -1.33 7.11
N ALA A 44 -20.03 -2.39 6.95
CA ALA A 44 -19.71 -3.49 6.06
C ALA A 44 -20.67 -3.47 4.86
N GLY A 45 -20.11 -3.47 3.66
CA GLY A 45 -20.84 -3.47 2.40
C GLY A 45 -20.41 -4.60 1.49
N GLU A 46 -21.09 -4.76 0.36
CA GLU A 46 -20.53 -5.54 -0.75
C GLU A 46 -19.38 -4.74 -1.35
N ALA A 47 -18.25 -5.39 -1.61
CA ALA A 47 -17.17 -4.77 -2.37
C ALA A 47 -17.70 -4.41 -3.76
N GLU A 48 -17.23 -3.31 -4.34
CA GLU A 48 -17.58 -2.95 -5.72
C GLU A 48 -17.26 -4.13 -6.65
N GLY A 49 -18.29 -4.66 -7.31
CA GLY A 49 -18.22 -5.83 -8.17
C GLY A 49 -19.22 -5.72 -9.31
N ASP A 50 -19.07 -6.55 -10.34
CA ASP A 50 -20.00 -6.59 -11.46
C ASP A 50 -21.35 -7.16 -11.00
N ASP A 51 -22.29 -6.26 -10.66
CA ASP A 51 -23.66 -6.56 -10.18
C ASP A 51 -24.49 -7.46 -11.14
N ALA A 52 -23.93 -7.82 -12.30
CA ALA A 52 -24.60 -8.56 -13.35
C ALA A 52 -24.87 -10.06 -13.03
N ILE A 53 -24.33 -10.63 -11.94
CA ILE A 53 -24.49 -12.06 -11.62
C ILE A 53 -25.23 -12.27 -10.28
N PRO A 54 -26.57 -12.46 -10.30
CA PRO A 54 -27.42 -12.49 -9.10
C PRO A 54 -27.25 -13.71 -8.18
N PHE A 55 -26.33 -14.64 -8.50
CA PHE A 55 -26.07 -15.86 -7.72
C PHE A 55 -24.64 -15.95 -7.18
N MET A 56 -23.83 -14.90 -7.38
CA MET A 56 -22.45 -14.88 -6.87
C MET A 56 -22.41 -14.28 -5.46
N ASN A 57 -21.69 -14.93 -4.54
CA ASN A 57 -21.44 -14.38 -3.23
C ASN A 57 -20.36 -13.27 -3.36
N ILE A 58 -20.78 -12.01 -3.41
CA ILE A 58 -19.86 -10.87 -3.52
C ILE A 58 -19.10 -10.72 -2.20
N PRO A 59 -17.74 -10.75 -2.22
CA PRO A 59 -16.93 -10.48 -1.04
C PRO A 59 -17.33 -9.15 -0.38
N LYS A 60 -17.34 -9.12 0.95
CA LYS A 60 -17.68 -7.90 1.68
C LYS A 60 -16.46 -7.01 1.84
N GLU A 61 -16.66 -5.71 1.85
CA GLU A 61 -15.65 -4.71 2.22
C GLU A 61 -16.07 -4.05 3.54
N VAL A 62 -15.13 -3.92 4.46
CA VAL A 62 -15.37 -3.27 5.76
C VAL A 62 -14.63 -1.94 5.78
N GLN A 63 -15.34 -0.86 6.06
CA GLN A 63 -14.74 0.45 6.31
C GLN A 63 -14.80 0.74 7.81
N VAL A 64 -13.64 1.00 8.40
CA VAL A 64 -13.50 1.36 9.82
C VAL A 64 -12.96 2.78 9.92
N ARG A 65 -13.69 3.66 10.60
CA ARG A 65 -13.22 5.00 10.93
C ARG A 65 -12.75 5.02 12.39
N MET A 66 -11.51 5.39 12.63
CA MET A 66 -10.89 5.43 13.95
C MET A 66 -10.56 6.86 14.41
N THR A 67 -10.29 7.04 15.69
CA THR A 67 -9.83 8.33 16.26
C THR A 67 -8.45 8.71 15.75
N ALA A 68 -8.13 10.01 15.72
CA ALA A 68 -6.80 10.50 15.38
C ALA A 68 -5.71 9.98 16.33
N SER A 69 -6.07 9.65 17.57
CA SER A 69 -5.17 9.21 18.64
C SER A 69 -5.08 7.69 18.78
N SER A 70 -5.65 6.92 17.86
CA SER A 70 -5.66 5.46 17.99
C SER A 70 -4.24 4.89 17.95
N THR A 71 -3.89 3.95 18.81
CA THR A 71 -2.53 3.37 18.85
C THR A 71 -2.35 2.29 17.77
N ALA A 72 -1.11 1.89 17.51
CA ALA A 72 -0.83 0.76 16.62
C ALA A 72 -1.51 -0.53 17.11
N ASP A 73 -1.47 -0.80 18.43
CA ASP A 73 -2.16 -1.95 19.02
C ASP A 73 -3.67 -1.91 18.78
N GLN A 74 -4.31 -0.74 18.92
CA GLN A 74 -5.75 -0.61 18.66
C GLN A 74 -6.09 -0.84 17.17
N VAL A 75 -5.23 -0.41 16.26
CA VAL A 75 -5.39 -0.67 14.82
C VAL A 75 -5.17 -2.15 14.53
N PHE A 76 -4.18 -2.78 15.18
CA PHE A 76 -3.90 -4.21 15.05
C PHE A 76 -5.06 -5.06 15.57
N ASP A 77 -5.69 -4.69 16.69
CA ASP A 77 -6.87 -5.37 17.23
C ASP A 77 -8.04 -5.34 16.23
N VAL A 78 -8.29 -4.21 15.57
CA VAL A 78 -9.33 -4.08 14.53
C VAL A 78 -9.03 -5.00 13.35
N VAL A 79 -7.80 -4.99 12.84
CA VAL A 79 -7.41 -5.82 11.69
C VAL A 79 -7.47 -7.31 12.06
N SER A 80 -6.98 -7.67 13.23
CA SER A 80 -6.93 -9.05 13.73
C SER A 80 -8.32 -9.64 13.95
N ALA A 81 -9.33 -8.80 14.22
CA ALA A 81 -10.72 -9.24 14.26
C ALA A 81 -11.21 -9.80 12.92
N TYR A 82 -10.55 -9.49 11.80
CA TYR A 82 -10.92 -9.91 10.45
C TYR A 82 -9.98 -10.92 9.80
N ASP A 83 -8.91 -11.35 10.49
CA ASP A 83 -7.89 -12.29 9.98
C ASP A 83 -8.34 -13.78 9.96
N ASP A 84 -9.66 -14.03 10.02
CA ASP A 84 -10.22 -15.39 9.97
C ASP A 84 -10.59 -15.78 8.53
N GLU A 85 -9.96 -16.85 8.02
CA GLU A 85 -10.18 -17.46 6.71
C GLU A 85 -11.66 -17.81 6.40
N GLY A 86 -12.54 -17.78 7.40
CA GLY A 86 -13.99 -17.97 7.23
C GLY A 86 -14.79 -16.73 6.80
N LYS A 87 -14.22 -15.53 6.88
CA LYS A 87 -14.92 -14.27 6.59
C LYS A 87 -14.70 -13.92 5.13
N ASN A 88 -15.73 -14.06 4.28
CA ASN A 88 -15.69 -13.72 2.86
C ASN A 88 -15.46 -12.21 2.64
N LEU A 89 -14.23 -11.75 2.84
CA LEU A 89 -13.82 -10.35 2.89
C LEU A 89 -12.86 -10.03 1.74
N ASN A 90 -13.15 -8.95 1.02
CA ASN A 90 -12.23 -8.36 0.04
C ASN A 90 -11.11 -7.58 0.74
N GLY A 91 -11.45 -6.90 1.85
CA GLY A 91 -10.50 -6.08 2.60
C GLY A 91 -11.16 -5.29 3.71
N VAL A 92 -10.30 -4.72 4.55
CA VAL A 92 -10.67 -3.80 5.64
C VAL A 92 -10.00 -2.47 5.35
N GLN A 93 -10.78 -1.44 5.05
CA GLN A 93 -10.31 -0.06 4.89
C GLN A 93 -10.32 0.66 6.23
N ILE A 94 -9.16 0.99 6.78
CA ILE A 94 -9.06 1.79 8.02
C ILE A 94 -8.78 3.26 7.67
N THR A 95 -9.60 4.17 8.16
CA THR A 95 -9.41 5.62 8.03
C THR A 95 -9.34 6.30 9.39
N PHE A 96 -8.42 7.24 9.56
CA PHE A 96 -8.31 8.01 10.81
C PHE A 96 -9.05 9.34 10.68
N ARG A 97 -9.74 9.76 11.74
CA ARG A 97 -10.34 11.09 11.80
C ARG A 97 -9.26 12.16 11.75
N GLY A 98 -9.40 13.13 10.85
CA GLY A 98 -8.49 14.27 10.73
C GLY A 98 -7.69 14.21 9.42
N ARG A 99 -6.52 14.85 9.42
CA ARG A 99 -5.53 14.76 8.34
C ARG A 99 -4.19 14.33 8.94
N PRO A 100 -3.36 13.55 8.23
CA PRO A 100 -3.51 13.10 6.83
C PRO A 100 -4.59 12.03 6.57
N HIS A 101 -5.00 11.88 5.30
CA HIS A 101 -5.85 10.75 4.89
C HIS A 101 -4.97 9.50 4.87
N VAL A 102 -5.15 8.65 5.86
CA VAL A 102 -4.42 7.39 5.99
C VAL A 102 -5.42 6.26 5.76
N ALA A 103 -5.16 5.44 4.74
CA ALA A 103 -5.95 4.28 4.37
C ALA A 103 -5.06 3.03 4.44
N PHE A 104 -5.60 1.98 5.04
CA PHE A 104 -4.99 0.65 5.04
C PHE A 104 -5.99 -0.34 4.47
N TYR A 105 -5.58 -1.21 3.55
CA TYR A 105 -6.35 -2.32 2.99
C TYR A 105 -5.52 -3.60 3.14
N GLY A 106 -6.13 -4.76 3.38
CA GLY A 106 -5.45 -6.03 3.12
C GLY A 106 -5.69 -7.16 4.12
N GLN A 107 -5.14 -8.31 3.77
CA GLN A 107 -4.99 -9.53 4.57
C GLN A 107 -3.50 -9.70 4.94
N ASN A 108 -3.14 -10.57 5.90
CA ASN A 108 -1.74 -10.83 6.30
C ASN A 108 -0.96 -9.61 6.82
N VAL A 109 -1.59 -8.82 7.68
CA VAL A 109 -1.04 -7.54 8.13
C VAL A 109 0.00 -7.74 9.23
N SER A 110 1.20 -7.22 9.03
CA SER A 110 2.25 -7.24 10.06
C SER A 110 2.17 -6.04 11.01
N HIS A 111 2.70 -6.19 12.23
CA HIS A 111 2.87 -5.07 13.15
C HIS A 111 3.74 -3.96 12.55
N ALA A 112 4.73 -4.31 11.72
CA ALA A 112 5.60 -3.32 11.07
C ALA A 112 4.82 -2.41 10.12
N MET A 113 3.87 -2.98 9.36
CA MET A 113 2.98 -2.24 8.47
C MET A 113 2.09 -1.27 9.25
N ILE A 114 1.44 -1.74 10.32
CA ILE A 114 0.58 -0.90 11.16
C ILE A 114 1.37 0.21 11.85
N ASN A 115 2.58 -0.09 12.32
CA ASN A 115 3.46 0.91 12.90
C ASN A 115 3.84 2.00 11.89
N ASP A 116 4.10 1.66 10.63
CA ASP A 116 4.39 2.66 9.59
C ASP A 116 3.16 3.52 9.24
N VAL A 117 1.97 2.91 9.18
CA VAL A 117 0.69 3.61 8.99
C VAL A 117 0.46 4.64 10.09
N VAL A 118 0.66 4.24 11.36
CA VAL A 118 0.50 5.13 12.52
C VAL A 118 1.59 6.21 12.54
N ALA A 119 2.84 5.87 12.23
CA ALA A 119 3.92 6.85 12.13
C ALA A 119 3.66 7.88 11.03
N ALA A 120 3.16 7.46 9.87
CA ALA A 120 2.80 8.33 8.76
C ALA A 120 1.63 9.25 9.09
N ARG A 121 0.65 8.78 9.89
CA ARG A 121 -0.43 9.63 10.42
C ARG A 121 0.12 10.77 11.26
N ASP A 122 1.12 10.49 12.09
CA ASP A 122 1.68 11.47 13.03
C ASP A 122 2.75 12.38 12.38
N ASP A 123 3.18 12.11 11.15
CA ASP A 123 4.09 12.96 10.39
C ASP A 123 3.33 14.14 9.74
N PRO A 124 3.57 15.40 10.17
CA PRO A 124 2.89 16.58 9.63
C PRO A 124 3.23 16.86 8.15
N GLY A 125 4.29 16.26 7.63
CA GLY A 125 4.66 16.33 6.23
C GLY A 125 3.92 15.32 5.35
N VAL A 126 3.24 14.32 5.91
CA VAL A 126 2.41 13.40 5.13
C VAL A 126 1.06 14.07 4.86
N ARG A 127 0.57 13.98 3.61
CA ARG A 127 -0.73 14.51 3.15
C ARG A 127 -1.73 13.38 2.95
N SER A 128 -1.29 12.31 2.31
CA SER A 128 -2.02 11.06 2.19
C SER A 128 -1.05 9.89 2.29
N TYR A 129 -1.57 8.78 2.79
CA TYR A 129 -0.85 7.53 2.92
C TYR A 129 -1.84 6.40 2.68
N GLN A 130 -1.55 5.53 1.72
CA GLN A 130 -2.36 4.37 1.42
C GLN A 130 -1.45 3.15 1.37
N MET A 131 -1.75 2.15 2.17
CA MET A 131 -1.08 0.86 2.14
C MET A 131 -2.10 -0.22 1.84
N THR A 132 -1.81 -1.05 0.85
CA THR A 132 -2.67 -2.14 0.38
C THR A 132 -1.88 -3.45 0.49
N GLY A 133 -2.15 -4.23 1.53
CA GLY A 133 -1.68 -5.60 1.70
C GLY A 133 -2.41 -6.58 0.78
N SER A 134 -1.65 -7.51 0.22
CA SER A 134 -2.06 -8.63 -0.62
C SER A 134 -1.55 -9.95 -0.01
N ALA A 135 -1.87 -11.08 -0.64
CA ALA A 135 -1.30 -12.37 -0.22
C ALA A 135 0.23 -12.43 -0.41
N ASP A 136 0.75 -11.68 -1.38
CA ASP A 136 2.15 -11.74 -1.82
C ASP A 136 3.01 -10.61 -1.23
N GLY A 137 2.38 -9.57 -0.65
CA GLY A 137 3.07 -8.48 0.02
C GLY A 137 2.19 -7.24 0.24
N PHE A 138 2.72 -6.04 0.00
CA PHE A 138 1.95 -4.81 0.05
C PHE A 138 2.41 -3.75 -0.95
N TRP A 139 1.46 -2.95 -1.40
CA TRP A 139 1.66 -1.75 -2.20
C TRP A 139 1.50 -0.54 -1.29
N LEU A 140 2.36 0.45 -1.46
CA LEU A 140 2.33 1.68 -0.67
C LEU A 140 2.34 2.89 -1.60
N GLN A 141 1.39 3.79 -1.38
CA GLN A 141 1.38 5.12 -1.98
C GLN A 141 1.34 6.18 -0.89
N MET A 142 2.32 7.08 -0.89
CA MET A 142 2.44 8.15 0.08
C MET A 142 2.64 9.49 -0.62
N THR A 143 1.75 10.44 -0.36
CA THR A 143 1.92 11.82 -0.79
C THR A 143 2.38 12.68 0.38
N VAL A 144 3.48 13.39 0.21
CA VAL A 144 4.07 14.29 1.20
C VAL A 144 4.01 15.76 0.75
N THR A 145 4.23 16.68 1.69
CA THR A 145 4.49 18.09 1.42
C THR A 145 5.72 18.24 0.51
N PRO A 146 5.82 19.32 -0.29
CA PRO A 146 6.99 19.56 -1.12
C PRO A 146 8.30 19.45 -0.33
N ARG A 147 9.19 18.56 -0.78
CA ARG A 147 10.49 18.26 -0.17
C ARG A 147 11.54 18.05 -1.28
N PRO A 148 12.85 18.22 -0.97
CA PRO A 148 13.94 17.85 -1.88
C PRO A 148 13.89 16.37 -2.28
N LEU A 149 14.41 16.01 -3.47
CA LEU A 149 14.39 14.63 -3.96
C LEU A 149 15.11 13.67 -2.99
N ALA A 150 16.20 14.12 -2.37
CA ALA A 150 16.93 13.34 -1.37
C ALA A 150 16.05 12.92 -0.17
N GLU A 151 15.13 13.78 0.27
CA GLU A 151 14.21 13.45 1.36
C GLU A 151 13.13 12.46 0.91
N LEU A 152 12.68 12.52 -0.35
CA LEU A 152 11.74 11.54 -0.92
C LEU A 152 12.39 10.16 -1.04
N VAL A 153 13.64 10.11 -1.51
CA VAL A 153 14.44 8.87 -1.57
C VAL A 153 14.62 8.29 -0.17
N ALA A 154 14.97 9.11 0.83
CA ALA A 154 15.12 8.64 2.20
C ALA A 154 13.82 8.08 2.78
N ALA A 155 12.68 8.74 2.51
CA ALA A 155 11.36 8.28 2.95
C ALA A 155 10.94 6.96 2.28
N MET A 156 11.31 6.75 1.02
CA MET A 156 11.12 5.48 0.30
C MET A 156 12.02 4.38 0.89
N GLU A 157 13.33 4.64 1.06
CA GLU A 157 14.29 3.65 1.58
C GLU A 157 13.95 3.20 3.02
N GLN A 158 13.42 4.11 3.86
CA GLN A 158 12.93 3.74 5.19
C GLN A 158 11.82 2.68 5.12
N ARG A 159 10.93 2.78 4.14
CA ARG A 159 9.74 1.91 4.02
C ARG A 159 10.03 0.63 3.26
N ARG A 160 11.03 0.66 2.39
CA ARG A 160 11.65 -0.52 1.80
C ARG A 160 12.18 -1.52 2.85
N ALA A 161 12.52 -1.04 4.05
CA ALA A 161 12.94 -1.92 5.13
C ALA A 161 11.77 -2.72 5.76
N ILE A 162 10.52 -2.40 5.42
CA ILE A 162 9.33 -3.11 5.89
C ILE A 162 9.21 -4.43 5.11
N PRO A 163 9.23 -5.60 5.77
CA PRO A 163 9.11 -6.89 5.09
C PRO A 163 7.81 -7.00 4.27
N GLY A 164 7.92 -7.56 3.07
CA GLY A 164 6.76 -7.81 2.19
C GLY A 164 6.39 -6.62 1.29
N SER A 165 7.22 -5.57 1.18
CA SER A 165 6.97 -4.50 0.22
C SER A 165 7.04 -5.02 -1.22
N GLU A 166 6.01 -4.74 -2.03
CA GLU A 166 5.95 -5.06 -3.47
C GLU A 166 6.15 -3.83 -4.35
N ASP A 167 5.63 -2.68 -3.91
CA ASP A 167 5.82 -1.37 -4.56
C ASP A 167 5.69 -0.24 -3.54
N ILE A 168 6.49 0.79 -3.71
CA ILE A 168 6.52 1.99 -2.87
C ILE A 168 6.58 3.22 -3.76
N ASP A 169 5.49 3.97 -3.81
CA ASP A 169 5.41 5.31 -4.41
C ASP A 169 5.45 6.37 -3.28
N VAL A 170 6.49 7.19 -3.30
CA VAL A 170 6.60 8.38 -2.47
C VAL A 170 6.63 9.60 -3.36
N SER A 171 5.56 10.41 -3.31
CA SER A 171 5.40 11.57 -4.18
C SER A 171 4.95 12.81 -3.41
N THR A 172 5.00 13.95 -4.07
CA THR A 172 4.47 15.23 -3.62
C THR A 172 3.23 15.54 -4.46
N ALA A 173 2.33 16.37 -3.94
CA ALA A 173 1.15 16.80 -4.70
C ALA A 173 1.48 17.56 -6.01
N LEU A 174 2.75 17.94 -6.21
CA LEU A 174 3.25 18.61 -7.41
C LEU A 174 3.87 17.64 -8.43
N GLY A 175 3.72 16.32 -8.23
CA GLY A 175 4.24 15.30 -9.15
C GLY A 175 5.73 14.97 -8.96
N ARG A 176 6.44 15.62 -8.02
CA ARG A 176 7.80 15.14 -7.62
C ARG A 176 7.64 13.85 -6.84
N GLY A 177 8.21 12.74 -7.30
CA GLY A 177 8.16 11.48 -6.55
C GLY A 177 9.33 10.55 -6.85
N VAL A 178 9.32 9.40 -6.18
CA VAL A 178 10.20 8.24 -6.34
C VAL A 178 9.33 7.00 -6.21
N ILE A 179 9.49 6.05 -7.13
CA ILE A 179 8.77 4.77 -7.12
C ILE A 179 9.80 3.66 -7.04
N TRP A 180 9.57 2.66 -6.20
CA TRP A 180 10.44 1.49 -6.05
C TRP A 180 9.65 0.18 -6.10
N ASP A 181 9.99 -0.67 -7.07
CA ASP A 181 9.38 -1.98 -7.35
C ASP A 181 10.43 -3.11 -7.10
N PRO A 182 10.50 -3.69 -5.89
CA PRO A 182 11.42 -4.77 -5.50
C PRO A 182 11.32 -6.03 -6.34
N LEU A 183 10.09 -6.44 -6.71
CA LEU A 183 9.85 -7.71 -7.40
C LEU A 183 10.55 -7.73 -8.76
N ASN A 184 10.77 -6.54 -9.33
CA ASN A 184 11.46 -6.35 -10.60
C ASN A 184 12.82 -5.63 -10.44
N ASP A 185 13.32 -5.48 -9.22
CA ASP A 185 14.49 -4.66 -8.94
C ASP A 185 15.83 -5.37 -9.20
N ASN A 186 16.76 -4.66 -9.84
CA ASN A 186 18.18 -4.95 -9.74
C ASN A 186 18.80 -3.85 -8.87
N LEU A 187 19.13 -4.20 -7.63
CA LEU A 187 19.58 -3.25 -6.62
C LEU A 187 20.78 -2.39 -7.07
N ALA A 188 21.71 -2.96 -7.84
CA ALA A 188 22.86 -2.20 -8.34
C ALA A 188 22.41 -1.14 -9.36
N VAL A 189 21.50 -1.50 -10.26
CA VAL A 189 20.92 -0.57 -11.25
C VAL A 189 20.10 0.52 -10.58
N THR A 190 19.26 0.16 -9.61
CA THR A 190 18.42 1.13 -8.90
C THR A 190 19.25 2.12 -8.09
N ARG A 191 20.29 1.66 -7.38
CA ARG A 191 21.23 2.56 -6.70
C ARG A 191 21.91 3.52 -7.68
N ALA A 192 22.45 3.02 -8.79
CA ALA A 192 23.06 3.88 -9.80
C ALA A 192 22.08 4.92 -10.37
N ARG A 193 20.79 4.57 -10.50
CA ARG A 193 19.75 5.50 -10.95
C ARG A 193 19.37 6.53 -9.87
N ILE A 194 19.31 6.14 -8.61
CA ILE A 194 19.12 7.04 -7.47
C ILE A 194 20.27 8.05 -7.41
N ASP A 195 21.51 7.57 -7.41
CA ASP A 195 22.70 8.42 -7.35
C ASP A 195 22.74 9.42 -8.50
N PHE A 196 22.41 8.98 -9.72
CA PHE A 196 22.32 9.85 -10.88
C PHE A 196 21.21 10.89 -10.77
N ALA A 197 20.02 10.50 -10.30
CA ALA A 197 18.90 11.43 -10.14
C ALA A 197 19.21 12.49 -9.07
N LEU A 198 19.88 12.11 -7.99
CA LEU A 198 20.33 13.02 -6.94
C LEU A 198 21.41 13.98 -7.45
N GLU A 199 22.47 13.47 -8.10
CA GLU A 199 23.52 14.29 -8.70
C GLU A 199 22.94 15.26 -9.75
N MET A 200 21.97 14.79 -10.53
CA MET A 200 21.28 15.64 -11.49
C MET A 200 20.43 16.72 -10.81
N ASP A 201 19.67 16.44 -9.74
CA ASP A 201 18.85 17.44 -9.03
C ASP A 201 19.70 18.60 -8.49
N GLU A 202 20.97 18.34 -8.12
CA GLU A 202 21.93 19.37 -7.70
C GLU A 202 22.35 20.31 -8.85
N HIS A 203 22.40 19.80 -10.08
CA HIS A 203 22.86 20.54 -11.26
C HIS A 203 21.73 21.07 -12.14
N VAL A 204 20.60 20.38 -12.17
CA VAL A 204 19.42 20.62 -12.99
C VAL A 204 18.21 20.26 -12.13
N PRO A 205 17.57 21.24 -11.47
CA PRO A 205 16.47 20.98 -10.56
C PRO A 205 15.39 20.13 -11.23
N LEU A 206 15.12 18.97 -10.64
CA LEU A 206 14.14 18.01 -11.13
C LEU A 206 12.75 18.35 -10.60
N ALA A 207 11.73 18.23 -11.42
CA ALA A 207 10.35 18.17 -10.98
C ALA A 207 9.96 16.78 -10.45
N GLY A 208 10.85 15.78 -10.49
CA GLY A 208 10.61 14.43 -9.94
C GLY A 208 11.43 13.35 -10.64
N ALA A 209 11.38 12.10 -10.15
CA ALA A 209 12.03 10.97 -10.80
C ALA A 209 11.31 9.63 -10.58
N ALA A 210 11.05 8.87 -11.64
CA ALA A 210 10.64 7.48 -11.55
C ALA A 210 11.86 6.57 -11.50
N ILE A 211 12.09 5.87 -10.39
CA ILE A 211 13.35 5.14 -10.15
C ILE A 211 13.10 3.66 -9.82
N GLY A 212 12.69 2.88 -10.82
CA GLY A 212 12.63 1.42 -10.69
C GLY A 212 13.91 0.70 -11.15
N GLY A 213 14.05 -0.59 -10.86
CA GLY A 213 15.09 -1.46 -11.43
C GLY A 213 14.77 -1.96 -12.85
N ARG A 214 13.49 -1.93 -13.22
CA ARG A 214 12.98 -2.22 -14.56
C ARG A 214 12.58 -0.92 -15.27
N GLY A 215 12.48 -0.99 -16.60
CA GLY A 215 12.07 0.15 -17.41
C GLY A 215 13.13 1.26 -17.47
N PRO A 216 12.79 2.40 -18.06
CA PRO A 216 13.66 3.56 -18.07
C PRO A 216 13.66 4.30 -16.73
N LEU A 217 14.78 4.91 -16.37
CA LEU A 217 14.78 6.03 -15.41
C LEU A 217 14.03 7.19 -16.07
N ALA A 218 12.91 7.63 -15.50
CA ALA A 218 12.18 8.80 -16.01
C ALA A 218 12.47 10.01 -15.13
N LEU A 219 12.97 11.09 -15.71
CA LEU A 219 13.32 12.32 -15.03
C LEU A 219 12.35 13.40 -15.49
N PHE A 220 11.66 14.01 -14.53
CA PHE A 220 10.72 15.08 -14.80
C PHE A 220 11.43 16.40 -14.57
N VAL A 221 11.33 17.33 -15.52
CA VAL A 221 11.96 18.65 -15.44
C VAL A 221 11.01 19.71 -15.96
N GLU A 222 11.13 20.93 -15.45
CA GLU A 222 10.45 22.08 -16.04
C GLU A 222 10.92 22.32 -17.48
N ASP A 223 10.04 22.83 -18.34
CA ASP A 223 10.33 23.14 -19.75
C ASP A 223 11.63 23.96 -19.92
N ALA A 224 11.82 24.95 -19.04
CA ALA A 224 12.99 25.83 -19.04
C ALA A 224 14.31 25.07 -18.79
N GLN A 225 14.27 23.90 -18.16
CA GLN A 225 15.43 23.06 -17.86
C GLN A 225 15.65 21.94 -18.89
N LEU A 226 14.71 21.67 -19.80
CA LEU A 226 14.74 20.52 -20.70
C LEU A 226 16.04 20.40 -21.51
N SER A 227 16.50 21.49 -22.13
CA SER A 227 17.75 21.48 -22.90
C SER A 227 18.97 21.16 -22.04
N ARG A 228 19.01 21.71 -20.81
CA ARG A 228 20.09 21.46 -19.85
C ARG A 228 20.07 20.03 -19.33
N ALA A 229 18.87 19.50 -19.04
CA ALA A 229 18.63 18.13 -18.65
C ALA A 229 19.11 17.14 -19.72
N ILE A 230 18.73 17.35 -20.99
CA ILE A 230 19.17 16.53 -22.11
C ILE A 230 20.70 16.54 -22.24
N ALA A 231 21.32 17.72 -22.13
CA ALA A 231 22.78 17.85 -22.19
C ALA A 231 23.47 17.12 -21.04
N TYR A 232 22.92 17.21 -19.83
CA TYR A 232 23.42 16.52 -18.64
C TYR A 232 23.36 14.99 -18.82
N VAL A 233 22.19 14.46 -19.17
CA VAL A 233 22.00 13.02 -19.40
C VAL A 233 22.92 12.49 -20.50
N LYS A 234 23.12 13.22 -21.60
CA LYS A 234 24.04 12.80 -22.67
C LYS A 234 25.49 12.68 -22.20
N ARG A 235 25.91 13.53 -21.26
CA ARG A 235 27.30 13.60 -20.78
C ARG A 235 27.57 12.63 -19.63
N HIS A 236 26.59 12.42 -18.74
CA HIS A 236 26.82 11.75 -17.46
C HIS A 236 26.18 10.35 -17.35
N ARG A 237 25.23 9.98 -18.23
CA ARG A 237 24.60 8.65 -18.14
C ARG A 237 25.62 7.53 -18.32
N THR A 238 25.52 6.49 -17.50
CA THR A 238 26.32 5.28 -17.64
C THR A 238 25.53 4.17 -18.35
N ALA A 239 26.21 3.10 -18.77
CA ALA A 239 25.55 1.94 -19.37
C ALA A 239 24.59 1.23 -18.40
N GLU A 240 24.87 1.30 -17.10
CA GLU A 240 24.09 0.65 -16.03
C GLU A 240 22.68 1.23 -15.90
N MET A 241 22.51 2.51 -16.19
CA MET A 241 21.21 3.20 -16.13
C MET A 241 20.26 2.75 -17.24
N ARG A 242 20.75 2.03 -18.26
CA ARG A 242 20.01 1.60 -19.45
C ARG A 242 19.37 2.81 -20.16
N ARG A 243 18.03 2.85 -20.24
CA ARG A 243 17.28 3.92 -20.89
C ARG A 243 16.96 5.01 -19.86
N VAL A 244 17.19 6.27 -20.21
CA VAL A 244 16.79 7.45 -19.44
C VAL A 244 15.80 8.24 -20.29
N LEU A 245 14.63 8.55 -19.73
CA LEU A 245 13.62 9.42 -20.31
C LEU A 245 13.66 10.77 -19.60
N ILE A 246 13.45 11.84 -20.36
CA ILE A 246 13.35 13.21 -19.81
C ILE A 246 12.00 13.74 -20.26
N ASN A 247 11.12 14.00 -19.31
CA ASN A 247 9.75 14.42 -19.55
C ASN A 247 9.57 15.88 -19.07
N PRO A 248 9.14 16.79 -19.95
CA PRO A 248 8.87 18.19 -19.59
C PRO A 248 7.59 18.41 -18.77
N HIS A 249 6.75 17.38 -18.63
CA HIS A 249 5.47 17.44 -17.94
C HIS A 249 5.45 16.41 -16.82
N GLY A 250 5.04 16.83 -15.62
CA GLY A 250 5.01 16.02 -14.40
C GLY A 250 3.96 14.93 -14.37
N ASP A 251 3.37 14.59 -15.53
CA ASP A 251 2.48 13.45 -15.64
C ASP A 251 3.34 12.18 -15.82
N PRO A 252 3.36 11.28 -14.83
CA PRO A 252 4.03 10.01 -15.00
C PRO A 252 3.41 9.22 -16.17
N PRO A 253 4.23 8.58 -17.03
CA PRO A 253 3.76 7.91 -18.25
C PRO A 253 3.09 6.54 -17.99
N TRP A 254 2.61 6.27 -16.77
CA TRP A 254 1.97 5.00 -16.40
C TRP A 254 0.55 5.23 -15.90
#